data_AF-A0A7V5G5N9-F1
#
_entry.id   AF-A0A7V5G5N9-F1
#
_cell.length_a   1.000
_cell.length_b   1.000
_cell.length_c   1.000
_cell.angle_alpha   90.00
_cell.angle_beta   90.00
_cell.angle_gamma   90.00
#
_symmetry.space_group_name_H-M   'P 1'
#
loop_
_entity.id
_entity.type
_entity.pdbx_description
1 polymer ?
#
loop_
_entity_poly.entity_id
_entity_poly.type
_entity_poly.pdbx_seq_one_letter_code
_entity_poly.pdbx_strand_id
1 'polypeptide(L)'
;MSTRIAFGFGIVKNLAKDGRYYWVIADFEPKFDKDGNIVSLTAFRRAVPDNVIETTEELYESMLKIEKKHGMKHSLNYLEGFLEEHQMTYDTFIAELIKPKGIIATLLKAFKKMFG
;
A
#
# COMPACT_ATOMS: atom_id res chain seq x y z
N MET A 1 -24.17 16.68 -1.08
CA MET A 1 -23.98 15.48 -0.25
C MET A 1 -23.14 14.50 -1.04
N SER A 2 -21.81 14.49 -0.84
CA SER A 2 -20.90 13.56 -1.51
C SER A 2 -20.55 12.46 -0.52
N THR A 3 -21.33 11.39 -0.50
CA THR A 3 -21.01 10.20 0.28
C THR A 3 -19.86 9.48 -0.41
N ARG A 4 -18.62 9.86 -0.11
CA ARG A 4 -17.48 8.98 -0.36
C ARG A 4 -17.53 7.91 0.72
N ILE A 5 -18.18 6.79 0.43
CA ILE A 5 -17.97 5.56 1.17
C ILE A 5 -16.52 5.16 0.82
N ALA A 6 -15.61 5.27 1.79
CA ALA A 6 -14.22 4.93 1.57
C ALA A 6 -14.13 3.42 1.34
N PHE A 7 -13.71 3.08 0.12
CA PHE A 7 -13.37 1.74 -0.25
C PHE A 7 -11.86 1.71 -0.52
N GLY A 8 -11.19 0.64 -0.11
CA GLY A 8 -9.73 0.60 0.10
C GLY A 8 -8.92 0.98 -1.13
N PHE A 9 -7.76 1.59 -0.91
CA PHE A 9 -6.83 1.96 -1.96
C PHE A 9 -5.42 1.47 -1.66
N GLY A 10 -4.64 1.18 -2.69
CA GLY A 10 -3.30 0.63 -2.52
C GLY A 10 -2.44 0.78 -3.77
N ILE A 11 -1.15 0.52 -3.60
CA ILE A 11 -0.16 0.54 -4.68
C ILE A 11 0.09 -0.90 -5.12
N VAL A 12 -0.07 -1.17 -6.41
CA VAL A 12 -0.05 -2.53 -6.97
C VAL A 12 0.93 -2.62 -8.13
N LYS A 13 1.86 -3.59 -8.03
CA LYS A 13 2.74 -4.00 -9.13
C LYS A 13 2.07 -5.10 -9.94
N ASN A 14 1.76 -4.82 -11.20
CA ASN A 14 1.08 -5.76 -12.10
C ASN A 14 2.02 -6.27 -13.18
N LEU A 15 1.88 -7.54 -13.56
CA LEU A 15 2.54 -8.15 -14.71
C LEU A 15 1.70 -7.92 -15.97
N ALA A 16 2.28 -7.29 -16.99
CA ALA A 16 1.67 -7.13 -18.30
C ALA A 16 1.82 -8.39 -19.16
N LYS A 17 0.99 -8.51 -20.20
CA LYS A 17 0.99 -9.65 -21.13
C LYS A 17 2.33 -9.87 -21.83
N ASP A 18 3.12 -8.82 -21.98
CA ASP A 18 4.45 -8.84 -22.61
C ASP A 18 5.59 -9.13 -21.62
N GLY A 19 5.27 -9.43 -20.35
CA GLY A 19 6.24 -9.74 -19.31
C GLY A 19 6.80 -8.53 -18.55
N ARG A 20 6.45 -7.29 -18.94
CA ARG A 20 6.87 -6.09 -18.21
C ARG A 20 6.01 -5.87 -16.97
N TYR A 21 6.54 -5.17 -15.98
CA TYR A 21 5.77 -4.73 -14.82
C TYR A 21 5.33 -3.27 -14.97
N TYR A 22 4.15 -2.95 -14.44
CA TYR A 22 3.68 -1.58 -14.30
C TYR A 22 3.00 -1.37 -12.94
N TRP A 23 3.09 -0.14 -12.43
CA TRP A 23 2.60 0.22 -11.11
C TRP A 23 1.36 1.09 -11.21
N VAL A 24 0.36 0.79 -10.38
CA VAL A 24 -0.87 1.57 -10.27
C VAL A 24 -1.19 1.88 -8.82
N ILE A 25 -1.75 3.06 -8.60
CA ILE A 25 -2.61 3.33 -7.45
C ILE A 25 -3.99 2.83 -7.84
N ALA A 26 -4.54 1.89 -7.07
CA ALA A 26 -5.85 1.32 -7.31
C ALA A 26 -6.80 1.70 -6.17
N ASP A 27 -7.91 2.34 -6.50
CA ASP A 27 -9.04 2.59 -5.61
C ASP A 27 -10.12 1.52 -5.93
N PHE A 28 -10.43 0.64 -5.00
CA PHE A 28 -11.41 -0.44 -5.19
C PHE A 28 -12.78 -0.01 -4.69
N GLU A 29 -13.87 -0.36 -5.36
CA GLU A 29 -15.25 -0.08 -4.97
C GLU A 29 -16.10 -1.35 -5.12
N PRO A 30 -16.55 -1.97 -4.02
CA PRO A 30 -17.49 -3.09 -4.06
C PRO A 30 -18.88 -2.61 -4.45
N LYS A 31 -19.51 -3.40 -5.32
CA LYS A 31 -20.93 -3.29 -5.63
C LYS A 31 -21.67 -4.36 -4.85
N PHE A 32 -22.76 -3.94 -4.21
CA PHE A 32 -23.59 -4.81 -3.39
C PHE A 32 -24.91 -5.11 -4.10
N ASP A 33 -25.44 -6.31 -3.91
CA ASP A 33 -26.83 -6.61 -4.24
C ASP A 33 -27.80 -6.00 -3.21
N LYS A 34 -29.11 -6.23 -3.43
CA LYS A 34 -30.18 -5.78 -2.54
C LYS A 34 -30.11 -6.36 -1.12
N ASP A 35 -29.41 -7.48 -0.95
CA ASP A 35 -29.28 -8.21 0.30
C ASP A 35 -27.97 -7.86 1.03
N GLY A 36 -27.17 -6.93 0.47
CA GLY A 36 -25.91 -6.46 1.04
C GLY A 36 -24.70 -7.34 0.73
N ASN A 37 -24.80 -8.32 -0.17
CA ASN A 37 -23.67 -9.15 -0.56
C ASN A 37 -22.83 -8.48 -1.65
N ILE A 38 -21.51 -8.61 -1.57
CA ILE A 38 -20.60 -8.14 -2.62
C ILE A 38 -20.78 -9.00 -3.87
N VAL A 39 -21.20 -8.39 -4.98
CA VAL A 39 -21.39 -9.07 -6.27
C VAL A 39 -20.30 -8.75 -7.29
N SER A 40 -19.59 -7.62 -7.12
CA SER A 40 -18.42 -7.29 -7.95
C SER A 40 -17.55 -6.22 -7.30
N LEU A 41 -16.32 -6.07 -7.79
CA LEU A 41 -15.38 -5.01 -7.42
C LEU A 41 -15.04 -4.18 -8.67
N THR A 42 -15.21 -2.88 -8.60
CA THR A 42 -14.73 -1.92 -9.61
C THR A 42 -13.42 -1.32 -9.12
N ALA A 43 -12.39 -1.23 -9.97
CA ALA A 43 -11.10 -0.65 -9.58
C ALA A 43 -10.74 0.54 -10.48
N PHE A 44 -10.67 1.73 -9.90
CA PHE A 44 -10.14 2.93 -10.56
C PHE A 44 -8.63 2.96 -10.40
N ARG A 45 -7.91 3.13 -11.51
CA ARG A 45 -6.45 3.00 -11.54
C ARG A 45 -5.80 4.25 -12.10
N ARG A 46 -4.73 4.69 -11.45
CA ARG A 46 -3.88 5.82 -11.87
C ARG A 46 -2.42 5.39 -11.85
N ALA A 47 -1.61 5.95 -12.73
CA ALA A 47 -0.17 5.70 -12.75
C ALA A 47 0.47 6.18 -11.44
N VAL A 48 1.45 5.43 -10.95
CA VAL A 48 2.23 5.77 -9.76
C VAL A 48 3.42 6.64 -10.19
N PRO A 49 3.71 7.78 -9.52
CA PRO A 49 4.94 8.53 -9.77
C PRO A 49 6.20 7.73 -9.39
N ASP A 50 7.30 7.89 -10.12
CA ASP A 50 8.52 7.09 -9.93
C ASP A 50 9.06 7.10 -8.49
N ASN A 51 9.07 8.27 -7.83
CA ASN A 51 9.53 8.41 -6.45
C ASN A 51 8.68 7.61 -5.44
N VAL A 52 7.41 7.38 -5.77
CA VAL A 52 6.48 6.59 -4.96
C VAL A 52 6.75 5.10 -5.17
N ILE A 53 7.11 4.70 -6.40
CA ILE A 53 7.53 3.33 -6.73
C ILE A 53 8.76 2.96 -5.91
N GLU A 54 9.81 3.78 -5.97
CA GLU A 54 11.07 3.54 -5.23
C GLU A 54 10.82 3.32 -3.73
N THR A 55 10.04 4.22 -3.11
CA THR A 55 9.72 4.16 -1.68
C THR A 55 8.90 2.90 -1.34
N THR A 56 7.96 2.52 -2.21
CA THR A 56 7.12 1.33 -2.03
C THR A 56 7.94 0.05 -2.16
N GLU A 57 8.85 -0.02 -3.15
CA GLU A 57 9.73 -1.15 -3.35
C GLU A 57 10.65 -1.36 -2.14
N GLU A 58 11.24 -0.30 -1.59
CA GLU A 58 12.09 -0.39 -0.38
C GLU A 58 11.35 -0.97 0.84
N LEU A 59 10.11 -0.52 1.08
CA LEU A 59 9.27 -1.06 2.16
C LEU A 59 8.94 -2.54 1.90
N TYR A 60 8.47 -2.85 0.70
CA TYR A 60 8.04 -4.19 0.34
C TYR A 60 9.21 -5.19 0.39
N GLU A 61 10.41 -4.80 -0.03
CA GLU A 61 11.62 -5.63 0.11
C GLU A 61 11.93 -5.96 1.57
N SER A 62 11.75 -5.00 2.47
CA SER A 62 11.99 -5.21 3.90
C SER A 62 10.97 -6.20 4.48
N MET A 63 9.70 -6.02 4.14
CA MET A 63 8.62 -6.95 4.47
C MET A 63 8.88 -8.36 3.92
N LEU A 64 9.25 -8.48 2.64
CA LEU A 64 9.51 -9.76 1.98
C LEU A 64 10.70 -10.51 2.61
N LYS A 65 11.73 -9.81 3.10
CA LYS A 65 12.83 -10.44 3.85
C LYS A 65 12.34 -11.05 5.15
N ILE A 66 11.46 -10.34 5.87
CA ILE A 66 10.86 -10.82 7.12
C ILE A 66 9.94 -12.01 6.83
N GLU A 67 9.09 -11.91 5.80
CA GLU A 67 8.20 -12.99 5.38
C GLU A 67 8.98 -14.28 5.07
N LYS A 68 10.06 -14.17 4.28
CA LYS A 68 10.91 -15.32 3.92
C LYS A 68 11.56 -15.99 5.12
N LYS A 69 11.87 -15.24 6.18
CA LYS A 69 12.60 -15.75 7.35
C LYS A 69 11.70 -16.17 8.51
N HIS A 70 10.58 -15.47 8.69
CA HIS A 70 9.74 -15.55 9.89
C HIS A 70 8.25 -15.75 9.55
N GLY A 71 7.88 -15.82 8.27
CA GLY A 71 6.53 -16.02 7.80
C GLY A 71 5.71 -14.73 7.71
N MET A 72 4.58 -14.81 6.99
CA MET A 72 3.76 -13.66 6.64
C MET A 72 3.29 -12.87 7.87
N LYS A 73 2.86 -13.53 8.95
CA LYS A 73 2.41 -12.85 10.17
C LYS A 73 3.46 -11.86 10.72
N HIS A 74 4.74 -12.24 10.72
CA HIS A 74 5.80 -11.35 11.21
C HIS A 74 6.04 -10.17 10.26
N SER A 75 5.89 -10.39 8.96
CA SER A 75 5.95 -9.30 7.98
C SER A 75 4.80 -8.31 8.14
N LEU A 76 3.60 -8.78 8.50
CA LEU A 76 2.47 -7.89 8.79
C LEU A 76 2.71 -7.12 10.08
N ASN A 77 3.09 -7.80 11.16
CA ASN A 77 3.40 -7.17 12.45
C ASN A 77 4.49 -6.09 12.32
N TYR A 78 5.45 -6.26 11.40
CA TYR A 78 6.47 -5.25 11.11
C TYR A 78 5.86 -3.94 10.57
N LEU A 79 4.93 -4.07 9.62
CA LEU A 79 4.19 -2.91 9.10
C LEU A 79 3.28 -2.32 10.18
N GLU A 80 2.54 -3.14 10.92
CA GLU A 80 1.65 -2.68 11.99
C GLU A 80 2.44 -1.93 13.07
N GLY A 81 3.59 -2.45 13.52
CA GLY A 81 4.46 -1.80 14.49
C GLY A 81 5.01 -0.46 13.99
N PHE A 82 5.40 -0.36 12.72
CA PHE A 82 5.78 0.92 12.10
C PHE A 82 4.65 1.96 12.16
N LEU A 83 3.43 1.51 11.80
CA LEU A 83 2.26 2.38 11.79
C LEU A 83 1.89 2.84 13.20
N GLU A 84 1.96 1.94 14.18
CA GLU A 84 1.71 2.23 15.60
C GLU A 84 2.74 3.20 16.19
N GLU A 85 4.05 2.97 15.95
CA GLU A 85 5.14 3.84 16.44
C GLU A 85 4.97 5.29 15.96
N HIS A 86 4.44 5.47 14.75
CA HIS A 86 4.23 6.78 14.16
C HIS A 86 2.79 7.28 14.23
N GLN A 87 1.92 6.62 15.01
CA GLN A 87 0.52 7.00 15.24
C GLN A 87 -0.26 7.24 13.93
N MET A 88 -0.03 6.38 12.93
CA MET A 88 -0.61 6.50 11.60
C MET A 88 -1.49 5.30 11.27
N THR A 89 -2.59 5.55 10.55
CA THR A 89 -3.39 4.48 9.95
C THR A 89 -2.80 4.06 8.61
N TYR A 90 -3.14 2.86 8.13
CA TYR A 90 -2.77 2.41 6.79
C TYR A 90 -3.22 3.40 5.70
N ASP A 91 -4.46 3.88 5.77
CA ASP A 91 -4.99 4.85 4.81
C ASP A 91 -4.18 6.15 4.81
N THR A 92 -3.85 6.66 6.00
CA THR A 92 -3.00 7.85 6.14
C THR A 92 -1.61 7.60 5.56
N PHE A 93 -1.04 6.43 5.85
CA PHE A 93 0.26 6.04 5.35
C PHE A 93 0.31 6.00 3.82
N ILE A 94 -0.64 5.32 3.16
CA ILE A 94 -0.69 5.25 1.70
C ILE A 94 -0.97 6.64 1.10
N ALA A 95 -1.87 7.42 1.70
CA ALA A 95 -2.18 8.77 1.24
C ALA A 95 -0.95 9.69 1.28
N GLU A 96 -0.14 9.61 2.35
CA GLU A 96 1.11 10.36 2.48
C GLU A 96 2.21 9.84 1.54
N LEU A 97 2.28 8.53 1.32
CA LEU A 97 3.26 7.91 0.42
C LEU A 97 3.01 8.33 -1.05
N ILE A 98 1.77 8.57 -1.43
CA ILE A 98 1.39 9.07 -2.77
C ILE A 98 1.73 10.56 -2.96
N LYS A 99 1.88 11.34 -1.89
CA LYS A 99 2.21 12.77 -2.00
C LYS A 99 3.68 12.97 -2.39
N PRO A 100 4.00 13.79 -3.42
CA PRO A 100 5.37 14.04 -3.82
C PRO A 100 6.17 14.77 -2.72
N LYS A 101 7.33 14.20 -2.36
CA LYS A 101 8.28 14.65 -1.32
C LYS A 101 7.65 14.87 0.08
N GLY A 102 7.21 13.78 0.70
CA GLY A 102 6.67 13.76 2.07
C GLY A 102 7.64 13.24 3.15
N ILE A 103 7.30 13.55 4.41
CA ILE A 103 7.97 13.14 5.65
C ILE A 103 8.12 11.60 5.75
N ILE A 104 7.22 10.84 5.11
CA ILE A 104 7.21 9.37 5.12
C ILE A 104 8.48 8.75 4.52
N ALA A 105 9.02 9.29 3.43
CA ALA A 105 10.25 8.76 2.85
C ALA A 105 11.44 8.87 3.82
N THR A 106 11.45 9.89 4.67
CA THR A 106 12.44 10.07 5.74
C THR A 106 12.19 9.08 6.89
N LEU A 107 10.92 8.87 7.28
CA LEU A 107 10.55 7.92 8.32
C LEU A 107 10.89 6.48 7.93
N LEU A 108 10.57 6.05 6.71
CA LEU A 108 10.90 4.72 6.22
C LEU A 108 12.41 4.47 6.18
N LYS A 109 13.21 5.48 5.81
CA LYS A 109 14.68 5.40 5.88
C LYS A 109 15.19 5.22 7.31
N ALA A 110 14.62 5.94 8.28
CA ALA A 110 14.97 5.81 9.69
C ALA A 110 14.57 4.44 10.25
N PHE A 111 13.36 3.99 9.94
CA PHE A 111 12.83 2.70 10.37
C PHE A 111 13.65 1.53 9.81
N LYS A 112 13.97 1.55 8.51
CA LYS A 112 14.85 0.55 7.88
C LYS A 112 16.20 0.42 8.60
N LYS A 113 16.79 1.53 9.06
CA LYS A 113 18.07 1.52 9.79
C LYS A 113 17.97 0.85 11.17
N MET A 114 16.77 0.78 11.75
CA MET A 114 16.54 0.19 13.06
C MET A 114 16.31 -1.33 13.01
N PHE A 115 15.80 -1.84 11.88
CA PHE A 115 15.41 -3.24 11.72
C PHE A 115 16.20 -4.01 10.64
N GLY A 116 17.06 -3.34 9.89
CA GLY A 116 18.04 -3.92 8.97
C GLY A 116 19.43 -3.99 9.60
#